data_AF-A0A3M9N6P7-F1
#
_entry.id   AF-A0A3M9N6P7-F1
#
_cell.length_a   1.000
_cell.length_b   1.000
_cell.length_c   1.000
_cell.angle_alpha   90.00
_cell.angle_beta   90.00
_cell.angle_gamma   90.00
#
_symmetry.space_group_name_H-M   'P 1'
#
loop_
_entity.id
_entity.type
_entity.pdbx_description
1 polymer ?
#
loop_
_entity_poly.entity_id
_entity_poly.type
_entity_poly.pdbx_seq_one_letter_code
_entity_poly.pdbx_strand_id
1 'polypeptide(L)'
;MATGQNLTYQWQNSLDRGVIWSNVPAATLSSLTVNNIVSADDSIQYRVIVTGVHNSATSDVATLKVDESIKIGDLPITIPDSQIQQPRRTGR
;
A
#
# COMPACT_ATOMS: atom_id res chain seq x y z
N MET A 1 -12.70 34.79 1.74
CA MET A 1 -11.79 33.71 2.20
C MET A 1 -12.36 33.14 3.49
N ALA A 2 -12.96 31.95 3.45
CA ALA A 2 -13.48 31.32 4.65
C ALA A 2 -12.29 30.70 5.41
N THR A 3 -11.73 31.45 6.36
CA THR A 3 -10.79 30.90 7.35
C THR A 3 -11.60 30.09 8.36
N GLY A 4 -11.99 28.88 7.99
CA GLY A 4 -12.72 27.96 8.88
C GLY A 4 -11.80 27.48 10.00
N GLN A 5 -11.81 28.17 11.13
CA GLN A 5 -10.97 27.88 12.31
C GLN A 5 -11.41 26.63 13.10
N ASN A 6 -12.13 25.69 12.47
CA ASN A 6 -12.61 24.47 13.13
C ASN A 6 -12.94 23.36 12.13
N LEU A 7 -12.02 23.09 11.20
CA LEU A 7 -12.16 21.93 10.32
C LEU A 7 -11.68 20.69 11.06
N THR A 8 -12.59 19.74 11.25
CA THR A 8 -12.26 18.40 11.72
C THR A 8 -12.14 17.49 10.51
N TYR A 9 -11.05 16.74 10.46
CA TYR A 9 -10.84 15.73 9.44
C TYR A 9 -11.09 14.37 10.07
N GLN A 10 -11.74 13.49 9.33
CA GLN A 10 -11.86 12.09 9.70
C GLN A 10 -11.59 11.25 8.47
N TRP A 11 -10.44 10.58 8.45
CA TRP A 11 -10.15 9.61 7.40
C TRP A 11 -10.94 8.32 7.62
N GLN A 12 -11.34 7.72 6.51
CA GLN A 12 -11.95 6.41 6.47
C GLN A 12 -11.23 5.54 5.45
N ASN A 13 -11.10 4.25 5.75
CA ASN A 13 -10.59 3.24 4.85
C ASN A 13 -11.68 2.23 4.49
N SER A 14 -11.56 1.64 3.32
CA SER A 14 -12.43 0.58 2.83
C SER A 14 -11.60 -0.56 2.28
N LEU A 15 -11.77 -1.74 2.86
CA LEU A 15 -11.14 -2.99 2.41
C LEU A 15 -11.96 -3.65 1.29
N ASP A 16 -13.25 -3.31 1.18
CA ASP A 16 -14.19 -3.89 0.23
C ASP A 16 -14.46 -2.96 -0.97
N ARG A 17 -13.44 -2.25 -1.46
CA ARG A 17 -13.54 -1.35 -2.63
C ARG A 17 -14.69 -0.33 -2.53
N GLY A 18 -14.87 0.26 -1.35
CA GLY A 18 -15.81 1.34 -1.11
C GLY A 18 -17.21 0.89 -0.70
N VAL A 19 -17.42 -0.41 -0.46
CA VAL A 19 -18.71 -0.94 0.04
C VAL A 19 -18.89 -0.62 1.52
N ILE A 20 -17.87 -0.88 2.35
CA ILE A 20 -17.89 -0.60 3.79
C ILE A 20 -16.75 0.35 4.13
N TRP A 21 -17.06 1.41 4.88
CA TRP A 21 -16.08 2.43 5.29
C TRP A 21 -15.92 2.41 6.81
N SER A 22 -14.67 2.26 7.26
CA SER A 22 -14.28 2.26 8.66
C SER A 22 -13.47 3.50 8.97
N ASN A 23 -13.67 4.10 10.16
CA ASN A 23 -12.89 5.26 10.57
C ASN A 23 -11.45 4.85 10.88
N VAL A 24 -10.48 5.56 10.29
CA VAL A 24 -9.07 5.40 10.64
C VAL A 24 -8.82 6.13 11.97
N PRO A 25 -8.44 5.43 13.04
CA PRO A 25 -8.24 6.04 14.34
C PRO A 25 -7.08 7.06 14.30
N ALA A 26 -7.24 8.16 15.03
CA ALA A 26 -6.27 9.26 15.12
C ALA A 26 -5.92 9.98 13.80
N ALA A 27 -6.63 9.69 12.71
CA ALA A 27 -6.42 10.36 11.43
C ALA A 27 -7.29 11.62 11.30
N THR A 28 -6.85 12.68 11.97
CA THR A 28 -7.53 13.98 12.02
C THR A 28 -6.80 15.10 11.29
N LEU A 29 -5.76 14.74 10.53
CA LEU A 29 -4.97 15.67 9.72
C LEU A 29 -5.46 15.73 8.27
N SER A 30 -5.09 16.78 7.56
CA SER A 30 -5.36 16.93 6.13
C SER A 30 -4.60 15.91 5.26
N SER A 31 -3.56 15.28 5.80
CA SER A 31 -2.78 14.23 5.16
C SER A 31 -2.80 12.97 6.00
N LEU A 32 -3.13 11.83 5.40
CA LEU A 32 -3.03 10.51 6.02
C LEU A 32 -1.73 9.85 5.60
N THR A 33 -0.90 9.50 6.59
CA THR A 33 0.28 8.65 6.38
C THR A 33 -0.08 7.22 6.77
N VAL A 34 -0.09 6.31 5.79
CA VAL A 34 -0.27 4.88 6.03
C VAL A 34 1.11 4.23 6.08
N ASN A 35 1.49 3.72 7.25
CA ASN A 35 2.74 2.99 7.45
C ASN A 35 2.47 1.48 7.43
N ASN A 36 3.49 0.68 7.09
CA ASN A 36 3.40 -0.79 7.09
C ASN A 36 2.39 -1.36 6.09
N ILE A 37 2.38 -0.80 4.87
CA ILE A 37 1.57 -1.32 3.77
C ILE A 37 2.13 -2.66 3.34
N VAL A 38 1.31 -3.71 3.41
CA VAL A 38 1.62 -5.06 2.93
C VAL A 38 0.88 -5.35 1.63
N SER A 39 1.25 -6.41 0.92
CA SER A 39 0.58 -6.86 -0.32
C SER A 39 -0.94 -7.03 -0.15
N ALA A 40 -1.36 -7.43 1.05
CA ALA A 40 -2.77 -7.62 1.39
C ALA A 40 -3.56 -6.30 1.46
N ASP A 41 -2.87 -5.16 1.53
CA ASP A 41 -3.47 -3.82 1.48
C ASP A 41 -3.64 -3.30 0.04
N ASP A 42 -3.33 -4.12 -0.97
CA ASP A 42 -3.64 -3.79 -2.35
C ASP A 42 -5.15 -3.57 -2.53
N SER A 43 -5.50 -2.52 -3.28
CA SER A 43 -6.88 -2.13 -3.55
C SER A 43 -7.65 -1.52 -2.36
N ILE A 44 -7.00 -1.19 -1.24
CA ILE A 44 -7.67 -0.42 -0.16
C ILE A 44 -8.01 0.99 -0.66
N GLN A 45 -9.21 1.45 -0.35
CA GLN A 45 -9.65 2.81 -0.67
C GLN A 45 -9.67 3.69 0.56
N TYR A 46 -9.28 4.95 0.41
CA TYR A 46 -9.26 5.95 1.46
C TYR A 46 -10.07 7.17 1.03
N ARG A 47 -10.82 7.73 1.97
CA ARG A 47 -11.50 9.02 1.81
C ARG A 47 -11.39 9.83 3.09
N VAL A 48 -11.42 11.16 2.97
CA VAL A 48 -11.49 12.04 4.14
C VAL A 48 -12.83 12.75 4.15
N ILE A 49 -13.45 12.78 5.33
CA ILE A 49 -14.62 13.62 5.60
C ILE A 49 -14.11 14.85 6.35
N VAL A 50 -14.26 16.01 5.73
CA VAL A 50 -13.92 17.30 6.30
C VAL A 50 -15.20 17.91 6.84
N THR A 51 -15.33 18.01 8.16
CA THR A 51 -16.48 18.62 8.81
C THR A 51 -16.08 20.01 9.32
N GLY A 52 -16.73 21.03 8.77
CA GLY A 52 -16.68 22.40 9.28
C GLY A 52 -17.87 22.70 10.20
N VAL A 53 -17.92 23.93 10.68
CA VAL A 53 -18.92 24.39 11.66
C VAL A 53 -20.37 24.21 11.18
N HIS A 54 -20.61 24.28 9.87
CA HIS A 54 -21.96 24.27 9.29
C HIS A 54 -22.18 23.21 8.22
N ASN A 55 -21.13 22.53 7.77
CA ASN A 55 -21.20 21.61 6.64
C ASN A 55 -20.11 20.55 6.72
N SER A 56 -20.37 19.39 6.13
CA SER A 56 -19.37 18.37 5.85
C SER A 56 -19.17 18.23 4.35
N ALA A 57 -17.92 17.97 3.94
CA ALA A 57 -17.53 17.66 2.58
C ALA A 57 -16.72 16.36 2.60
N THR A 58 -17.01 15.46 1.67
CA THR A 58 -16.23 14.23 1.49
C THR A 58 -15.31 14.40 0.30
N SER A 59 -14.02 14.12 0.48
CA SER A 59 -13.04 14.12 -0.61
C SER A 59 -13.28 12.98 -1.58
N ASP A 60 -12.71 13.11 -2.79
CA ASP A 60 -12.56 12.01 -3.73
C ASP A 60 -11.86 10.79 -3.09
N VAL A 61 -12.22 9.62 -3.60
CA VAL A 61 -11.69 8.33 -3.14
C VAL A 61 -10.30 8.09 -3.71
N ALA A 62 -9.31 8.00 -2.83
CA ALA A 62 -7.95 7.59 -3.20
C ALA A 62 -7.85 6.06 -3.11
N THR A 63 -7.46 5.39 -4.20
CA THR A 63 -7.21 3.94 -4.19
C THR A 63 -5.73 3.70 -3.98
N LEU A 64 -5.38 2.96 -2.93
CA LEU A 64 -4.04 2.48 -2.69
C LEU A 64 -3.76 1.30 -3.60
N LYS A 65 -2.77 1.46 -4.47
CA LYS A 65 -2.24 0.38 -5.30
C LYS A 65 -0.86 0.02 -4.75
N VAL A 66 -0.71 -1.20 -4.28
CA VAL A 66 0.58 -1.69 -3.78
C VAL A 66 1.29 -2.32 -4.97
N ASP A 67 2.15 -1.54 -5.61
CA ASP A 67 3.07 -2.10 -6.58
C ASP A 67 4.15 -2.85 -5.79
N GLU A 68 4.01 -4.16 -5.70
CA GLU A 68 5.08 -5.03 -5.22
C GLU A 68 6.24 -4.91 -6.23
N SER A 69 7.10 -3.91 -6.03
CA SER A 69 8.39 -3.91 -6.68
C SER A 69 9.11 -5.16 -6.19
N ILE A 70 9.09 -6.18 -7.03
CA ILE A 70 9.62 -7.51 -6.77
C ILE A 70 11.01 -7.35 -6.15
N LYS A 71 11.18 -7.78 -4.90
CA LYS A 71 12.51 -7.99 -4.37
C LYS A 71 13.03 -9.25 -5.03
N ILE A 72 13.81 -9.09 -6.10
CA ILE A 72 14.59 -10.20 -6.67
C ILE A 72 15.65 -10.58 -5.63
N GLY A 73 15.29 -11.48 -4.72
CA GLY A 73 16.19 -12.07 -3.71
C GLY A 73 16.18 -13.59 -3.70
N ASP A 74 15.21 -14.24 -4.36
CA ASP A 74 15.07 -15.71 -4.38
C ASP A 74 15.08 -16.26 -5.81
N LEU A 75 16.01 -15.80 -6.64
CA LEU A 75 16.48 -16.68 -7.71
C LEU A 75 17.30 -17.77 -7.01
N PRO A 76 16.90 -19.06 -7.01
CA PRO A 76 17.88 -20.09 -6.75
C PRO A 76 18.93 -19.89 -7.83
N ILE A 77 20.14 -19.52 -7.44
CA ILE A 77 21.31 -19.70 -8.29
C ILE A 77 21.43 -21.22 -8.49
N THR A 78 20.68 -21.76 -9.45
CA THR A 78 21.03 -23.01 -10.11
C THR A 78 22.23 -22.68 -10.95
N ILE A 79 23.41 -22.80 -10.35
CA ILE A 79 24.64 -22.94 -11.12
C ILE A 79 24.41 -24.20 -11.97
N PRO A 80 24.35 -24.12 -13.31
CA PRO A 80 24.27 -25.34 -14.11
C PRO A 80 25.49 -26.19 -13.78
N ASP A 81 25.25 -27.49 -13.56
CA ASP A 81 26.18 -28.56 -13.14
C ASP A 81 27.44 -28.74 -14.02
N SER A 82 27.73 -27.81 -14.93
CA SER A 82 28.77 -27.98 -15.94
C SER A 82 30.20 -27.68 -15.44
N GLN A 83 30.44 -27.52 -14.14
CA GLN A 83 31.78 -27.26 -13.58
C GLN A 83 32.24 -28.26 -12.48
N ILE A 84 31.47 -29.30 -12.15
CA ILE A 84 32.03 -30.43 -11.40
C ILE A 84 32.67 -31.44 -12.35
N GLN A 85 33.96 -31.20 -12.59
CA GLN A 85 34.98 -32.10 -13.13
C GLN A 85 34.61 -33.61 -13.03
N GLN A 86 34.25 -34.23 -14.16
CA GLN A 86 34.23 -35.70 -14.26
C GLN A 86 35.65 -36.29 -14.33
N PRO A 87 35.88 -37.50 -13.78
CA PRO A 87 37.18 -38.13 -13.57
C PRO A 87 37.81 -38.76 -14.83
N ARG A 88 39.15 -38.82 -14.86
CA ARG A 88 40.05 -39.35 -15.91
C ARG A 88 39.49 -40.53 -16.73
N ARG A 89 39.53 -40.44 -18.08
CA ARG A 89 39.62 -41.60 -18.98
C ARG A 89 40.54 -41.38 -20.19
N THR A 90 41.53 -42.25 -20.27
CA THR A 90 42.55 -42.49 -21.29
C THR A 90 41.97 -42.98 -22.63
N GLY A 91 42.58 -42.62 -23.77
CA GLY A 91 42.45 -43.42 -25.00
C GLY A 91 42.65 -42.70 -26.34
N ARG A 92 43.90 -42.62 -26.83
CA ARG A 92 44.31 -43.06 -28.17
C ARG A 92 45.84 -43.17 -28.22
#